data_AF-A0A3M1ET21-F1
#
_entry.id   AF-A0A3M1ET21-F1
#
_cell.length_a   1.000
_cell.length_b   1.000
_cell.length_c   1.000
_cell.angle_alpha   90.00
_cell.angle_beta   90.00
_cell.angle_gamma   90.00
#
_symmetry.space_group_name_H-M   'P 1'
#
loop_
_entity.id
_entity.type
_entity.pdbx_description
1 polymer ?
#
loop_
_entity_poly.entity_id
_entity_poly.type
_entity_poly.pdbx_seq_one_letter_code
_entity_poly.pdbx_strand_id
1 'polypeptide(L)'
;MELIGFGNLKNEYYPRNGIAFAPDGGRQLFFEGQAVAQGVLPGTFRDKVQVRDYFYNLRFLEDFPQVTHWAFGDAWTQQVLIHRPKKDGDALWGMMHFASEEDTGQYVIERSFEMPPAPYITVPMPTNFSVPINFPLKLVLAQLLLQALDDNAAYDRWYFVTSLVERGDVPKVLPTDIRTAYGFRFKNTPTDLRAALCDWQGLRV
;
A
#
# COMPACT_ATOMS: atom_id res chain seq x y z
N MET A 1 13.12 12.04 17.55
CA MET A 1 11.74 11.54 17.59
C MET A 1 11.35 11.30 16.15
N GLU A 2 11.18 10.03 15.77
CA GLU A 2 10.72 9.67 14.43
C GLU A 2 9.22 9.96 14.34
N LEU A 3 8.82 10.79 13.38
CA LEU A 3 7.41 11.03 13.11
C LEU A 3 6.96 10.08 12.00
N ILE A 4 5.92 9.30 12.29
CA ILE A 4 5.19 8.47 11.33
C ILE A 4 4.01 9.29 10.78
N GLY A 5 3.87 9.32 9.47
CA GLY A 5 2.74 9.93 8.77
C GLY A 5 1.85 8.89 8.09
N PHE A 6 0.63 9.29 7.80
CA PHE A 6 -0.32 8.49 7.04
C PHE A 6 -0.57 9.16 5.70
N GLY A 7 -0.13 8.50 4.62
CA GLY A 7 -0.15 9.00 3.24
C GLY A 7 -1.52 8.91 2.58
N ASN A 8 -2.59 8.99 3.38
CA ASN A 8 -3.97 8.91 2.93
C ASN A 8 -4.76 10.16 3.33
N LEU A 9 -5.83 10.44 2.60
CA LEU A 9 -6.84 11.43 2.94
C LEU A 9 -7.50 11.04 4.25
N LYS A 10 -7.62 11.99 5.17
CA LYS A 10 -8.47 11.86 6.34
C LYS A 10 -9.93 12.00 5.90
N ASN A 11 -10.70 10.92 5.99
CA ASN A 11 -12.10 10.86 5.56
C ASN A 11 -12.92 9.96 6.50
N GLU A 12 -14.15 9.60 6.12
CA GLU A 12 -15.02 8.72 6.91
C GLU A 12 -14.45 7.31 7.12
N TYR A 13 -13.64 6.80 6.16
CA TYR A 13 -12.98 5.50 6.25
C TYR A 13 -11.72 5.55 7.12
N TYR A 14 -11.03 6.69 7.14
CA TYR A 14 -9.82 6.94 7.94
C TYR A 14 -10.01 8.16 8.86
N PRO A 15 -10.90 8.07 9.86
CA PRO A 15 -11.30 9.25 10.65
C PRO A 15 -10.24 9.70 11.65
N ARG A 16 -9.26 8.85 11.98
CA ARG A 16 -8.22 9.14 12.97
C ARG A 16 -6.86 9.48 12.37
N ASN A 17 -6.55 8.93 11.19
CA ASN A 17 -5.23 8.99 10.58
C ASN A 17 -5.33 9.53 9.15
N GLY A 18 -4.39 10.38 8.77
CA GLY A 18 -4.27 10.89 7.39
C GLY A 18 -4.13 12.41 7.33
N ILE A 19 -4.24 12.94 6.13
CA ILE A 19 -4.08 14.36 5.82
C ILE A 19 -5.47 14.97 5.64
N ALA A 20 -5.79 15.97 6.45
CA ALA A 20 -6.98 16.79 6.30
C ALA A 20 -6.66 18.06 5.52
N PHE A 21 -7.59 18.48 4.66
CA PHE A 21 -7.51 19.71 3.90
C PHE A 21 -8.51 20.71 4.47
N ALA A 22 -8.02 21.89 4.85
CA ALA A 22 -8.83 22.98 5.36
C ALA A 22 -9.32 23.89 4.23
N PRO A 23 -10.46 24.59 4.39
CA PRO A 23 -11.01 25.47 3.36
C PRO A 23 -10.09 26.64 2.96
N ASP A 24 -9.21 27.05 3.86
CA ASP A 24 -8.20 28.09 3.64
C ASP A 24 -6.97 27.59 2.86
N GLY A 25 -6.95 26.30 2.49
CA GLY A 25 -5.83 25.67 1.80
C GLY A 25 -4.81 25.00 2.71
N GLY A 26 -4.95 25.13 4.03
CA GLY A 26 -4.09 24.46 4.99
C GLY A 26 -4.18 22.94 4.89
N ARG A 27 -3.08 22.24 5.15
CA ARG A 27 -3.07 20.79 5.35
C ARG A 27 -2.62 20.49 6.76
N GLN A 28 -3.27 19.52 7.37
CA GLN A 28 -2.92 19.06 8.70
C GLN A 28 -2.86 17.54 8.71
N LEU A 29 -1.73 17.02 9.20
CA LEU A 29 -1.51 15.60 9.38
C LEU A 29 -2.07 15.17 10.73
N PHE A 30 -2.89 14.12 10.71
CA PHE A 30 -3.49 13.54 11.90
C PHE A 30 -2.94 12.13 12.16
N PHE A 31 -2.69 11.86 13.44
CA PHE A 31 -2.38 10.54 13.97
C PHE A 31 -3.22 10.30 15.22
N GLU A 32 -3.91 9.17 15.27
CA GLU A 32 -4.79 8.75 16.36
C GLU A 32 -5.92 9.75 16.72
N GLY A 33 -6.27 10.63 15.78
CA GLY A 33 -7.27 11.69 15.95
C GLY A 33 -6.68 13.04 16.38
N GLN A 34 -5.36 13.11 16.62
CA GLN A 34 -4.67 14.33 16.99
C GLN A 34 -3.91 14.92 15.81
N ALA A 35 -3.94 16.25 15.68
CA ALA A 35 -3.10 16.96 14.73
C ALA A 35 -1.64 16.92 15.20
N VAL A 36 -0.77 16.30 14.39
CA VAL A 36 0.65 16.10 14.74
C VAL A 36 1.60 16.95 13.90
N ALA A 37 1.15 17.46 12.75
CA ALA A 37 1.94 18.33 11.90
C ALA A 37 1.08 19.20 10.98
N GLN A 38 1.62 20.36 10.59
CA GLN A 38 1.05 21.25 9.58
C GLN A 38 1.89 21.18 8.31
N GLY A 39 1.21 21.19 7.15
CA GLY A 39 1.86 21.19 5.85
C GLY A 39 2.58 22.51 5.55
N VAL A 40 3.76 22.44 4.95
CA VAL A 40 4.62 23.61 4.66
C VAL A 40 4.43 24.18 3.25
N LEU A 41 3.82 23.44 2.32
CA LEU A 41 3.67 23.90 0.95
C LEU A 41 2.69 25.09 0.85
N PRO A 42 2.94 26.06 -0.05
CA PRO A 42 1.95 27.06 -0.39
C PRO A 42 0.83 26.46 -1.26
N GLY A 43 -0.36 27.02 -1.16
CA GLY A 43 -1.47 26.69 -2.07
C GLY A 43 -2.81 26.49 -1.37
N THR A 44 -3.90 26.71 -2.11
CA THR A 44 -5.25 26.36 -1.67
C THR A 44 -5.78 25.18 -2.48
N PHE A 45 -6.16 24.10 -1.79
CA PHE A 45 -6.77 22.92 -2.38
C PHE A 45 -8.29 23.04 -2.21
N ARG A 46 -8.93 23.64 -3.21
CA ARG A 46 -10.35 24.03 -3.15
C ARG A 46 -11.27 23.00 -3.79
N ASP A 47 -10.74 22.15 -4.67
CA ASP A 47 -11.52 21.11 -5.34
C ASP A 47 -10.83 19.74 -5.29
N LYS A 48 -11.59 18.71 -5.68
CA LYS A 48 -11.13 17.32 -5.67
C LYS A 48 -9.99 17.05 -6.65
N VAL A 49 -9.90 17.79 -7.77
CA VAL A 49 -8.83 17.61 -8.77
C VAL A 49 -7.49 18.01 -8.16
N GLN A 50 -7.44 19.15 -7.46
CA GLN A 50 -6.23 19.60 -6.78
C GLN A 50 -5.79 18.64 -5.67
N VAL A 51 -6.74 18.10 -4.90
CA VAL A 51 -6.44 17.09 -3.86
C VAL A 51 -5.96 15.78 -4.51
N ARG A 52 -6.56 15.37 -5.62
CA ARG A 52 -6.09 14.22 -6.41
C ARG A 52 -4.65 14.45 -6.86
N ASP A 53 -4.35 15.59 -7.46
CA ASP A 53 -3.02 15.92 -7.96
C ASP A 53 -1.97 15.97 -6.84
N TYR A 54 -2.37 16.39 -5.64
CA TYR A 54 -1.53 16.35 -4.46
C TYR A 54 -1.08 14.92 -4.11
N PHE A 55 -2.01 13.96 -4.03
CA PHE A 55 -1.67 12.56 -3.74
C PHE A 55 -1.00 11.88 -4.92
N TYR A 56 -1.47 12.11 -6.15
CA TYR A 56 -0.90 11.51 -7.36
C TYR A 56 0.58 11.89 -7.56
N ASN A 57 0.94 13.13 -7.26
CA ASN A 57 2.32 13.61 -7.35
C ASN A 57 3.12 13.41 -6.05
N LEU A 58 2.57 12.68 -5.07
CA LEU A 58 3.21 12.42 -3.77
C LEU A 58 3.65 13.70 -3.04
N ARG A 59 2.94 14.81 -3.23
CA ARG A 59 3.29 16.14 -2.69
C ARG A 59 3.34 16.16 -1.17
N PHE A 60 2.65 15.25 -0.50
CA PHE A 60 2.70 15.08 0.95
C PHE A 60 4.11 14.79 1.48
N LEU A 61 4.98 14.19 0.68
CA LEU A 61 6.38 14.01 1.06
C LEU A 61 7.00 15.39 1.29
N GLU A 62 6.96 16.27 0.30
CA GLU A 62 7.45 17.65 0.42
C GLU A 62 6.70 18.48 1.47
N ASP A 63 5.41 18.22 1.64
CA ASP A 63 4.55 18.98 2.55
C ASP A 63 4.83 18.71 4.03
N PHE A 64 5.30 17.51 4.35
CA PHE A 64 5.62 17.08 5.71
C PHE A 64 7.07 16.57 5.77
N PRO A 65 8.09 17.45 5.63
CA PRO A 65 9.51 17.06 5.59
C PRO A 65 10.01 16.33 6.84
N GLN A 66 9.38 16.59 7.99
CA GLN A 66 9.69 15.97 9.29
C GLN A 66 9.22 14.51 9.40
N VAL A 67 8.35 14.03 8.50
CA VAL A 67 7.89 12.64 8.50
C VAL A 67 8.96 11.75 7.89
N THR A 68 9.41 10.78 8.68
CA THR A 68 10.46 9.82 8.30
C THR A 68 9.91 8.56 7.67
N HIS A 69 8.71 8.16 8.07
CA HIS A 69 8.06 6.93 7.63
C HIS A 69 6.58 7.16 7.33
N TRP A 70 6.07 6.46 6.33
CA TRP A 70 4.70 6.58 5.86
C TRP A 70 3.98 5.24 5.93
N ALA A 71 2.81 5.26 6.55
CA ALA A 71 1.80 4.21 6.48
C ALA A 71 0.69 4.61 5.51
N PHE A 72 -0.06 3.63 5.01
CA PHE A 72 -1.20 3.86 4.12
C PHE A 72 -2.41 3.10 4.63
N GLY A 73 -3.33 3.83 5.25
CA GLY A 73 -4.48 3.25 5.94
C GLY A 73 -4.12 2.68 7.31
N ASP A 74 -3.15 1.75 7.37
CA ASP A 74 -2.65 1.13 8.60
C ASP A 74 -1.12 0.91 8.56
N ALA A 75 -0.49 0.84 9.74
CA ALA A 75 0.96 0.67 9.95
C ALA A 75 1.33 -0.78 10.34
N TRP A 76 0.62 -1.76 9.79
CA TRP A 76 0.74 -3.18 10.13
C TRP A 76 2.19 -3.68 10.10
N THR A 77 2.64 -4.26 11.21
CA THR A 77 4.02 -4.73 11.40
C THR A 77 4.03 -5.98 12.27
N GLN A 78 4.05 -7.16 11.64
CA GLN A 78 3.99 -8.45 12.32
C GLN A 78 4.61 -9.57 11.46
N GLN A 79 4.45 -10.82 11.90
CA GLN A 79 4.95 -11.99 11.19
C GLN A 79 3.96 -12.51 10.14
N VAL A 80 4.49 -13.06 9.06
CA VAL A 80 3.75 -13.72 7.98
C VAL A 80 4.38 -15.08 7.70
N LEU A 81 3.54 -16.09 7.47
CA LEU A 81 3.97 -17.39 6.99
C LEU A 81 3.28 -17.68 5.66
N ILE A 82 4.03 -18.25 4.71
CA ILE A 82 3.51 -18.67 3.42
C ILE A 82 3.72 -20.17 3.22
N HIS A 83 2.65 -20.87 2.84
CA HIS A 83 2.70 -22.27 2.46
C HIS A 83 3.03 -22.42 0.98
N ARG A 84 3.68 -23.53 0.62
CA ARG A 84 3.96 -23.86 -0.78
C ARG A 84 2.66 -23.95 -1.59
N PRO A 85 2.56 -23.28 -2.75
CA PRO A 85 1.34 -23.31 -3.53
C PRO A 85 1.15 -24.66 -4.22
N LYS A 86 -0.10 -24.97 -4.56
CA LYS A 86 -0.47 -26.04 -5.47
C LYS A 86 -0.84 -25.44 -6.82
N LYS A 87 -0.46 -26.12 -7.90
CA LYS A 87 -0.87 -25.75 -9.25
C LYS A 87 -2.31 -26.21 -9.50
N ASP A 88 -3.13 -25.32 -10.02
CA ASP A 88 -4.48 -25.64 -10.53
C ASP A 88 -4.69 -24.88 -11.85
N GLY A 89 -4.78 -25.63 -12.95
CA GLY A 89 -4.78 -25.08 -14.30
C GLY A 89 -3.54 -24.21 -14.57
N ASP A 90 -3.79 -22.95 -14.95
CA ASP A 90 -2.78 -21.92 -15.24
C ASP A 90 -2.46 -21.01 -14.03
N ALA A 91 -2.93 -21.37 -12.83
CA ALA A 91 -2.74 -20.61 -11.61
C ALA A 91 -2.02 -21.41 -10.52
N LEU A 92 -1.37 -20.69 -9.61
CA LEU A 92 -0.83 -21.21 -8.36
C LEU A 92 -1.67 -20.69 -7.20
N TRP A 93 -2.12 -21.60 -6.34
CA TRP A 93 -2.96 -21.30 -5.19
C TRP A 93 -2.26 -21.73 -3.92
N GLY A 94 -2.21 -20.87 -2.91
CA GLY A 94 -1.63 -21.21 -1.63
C GLY A 94 -2.24 -20.42 -0.49
N MET A 95 -1.76 -20.74 0.72
CA MET A 95 -2.25 -20.14 1.96
C MET A 95 -1.16 -19.27 2.60
N MET A 96 -1.60 -18.17 3.18
CA MET A 96 -0.80 -17.24 3.96
C MET A 96 -1.41 -17.09 5.34
N HIS A 97 -0.56 -17.00 6.36
CA HIS A 97 -0.96 -16.75 7.75
C HIS A 97 -0.33 -15.45 8.24
N PHE A 98 -1.05 -14.74 9.10
CA PHE A 98 -0.69 -13.43 9.62
C PHE A 98 -0.68 -13.49 11.15
N ALA A 99 0.44 -13.17 11.79
CA ALA A 99 0.61 -13.17 13.25
C ALA A 99 0.45 -14.52 13.98
N SER A 100 -0.52 -15.35 13.58
CA SER A 100 -0.84 -16.66 14.11
C SER A 100 -1.41 -17.55 13.01
N GLU A 101 -1.59 -18.85 13.30
CA GLU A 101 -2.18 -19.78 12.34
C GLU A 101 -3.69 -19.53 12.11
N GLU A 102 -4.34 -18.75 12.97
CA GLU A 102 -5.79 -18.49 12.92
C GLU A 102 -6.18 -17.37 11.93
N ASP A 103 -5.35 -16.34 11.77
CA ASP A 103 -5.58 -15.28 10.78
C ASP A 103 -4.93 -15.69 9.46
N THR A 104 -5.75 -16.23 8.55
CA THR A 104 -5.29 -16.85 7.32
C THR A 104 -6.05 -16.33 6.11
N GLY A 105 -5.41 -16.40 4.95
CA GLY A 105 -6.05 -16.10 3.68
C GLY A 105 -5.39 -16.81 2.52
N GLN A 106 -6.12 -16.91 1.42
CA GLN A 106 -5.66 -17.54 0.20
C GLN A 106 -4.98 -16.51 -0.71
N TYR A 107 -3.80 -16.84 -1.22
CA TYR A 107 -3.14 -16.10 -2.30
C TYR A 107 -3.25 -16.85 -3.62
N VAL A 108 -3.18 -16.09 -4.72
CA VAL A 108 -3.28 -16.61 -6.08
C VAL A 108 -2.25 -15.94 -6.97
N ILE A 109 -1.56 -16.71 -7.80
CA ILE A 109 -0.68 -16.21 -8.86
C ILE A 109 -1.20 -16.76 -10.18
N GLU A 110 -1.72 -15.88 -11.02
CA GLU A 110 -2.35 -16.21 -12.30
C GLU A 110 -1.44 -15.74 -13.44
N ARG A 111 -1.27 -16.61 -14.44
CA ARG A 111 -0.57 -16.24 -15.67
C ARG A 111 -1.34 -15.12 -16.38
N SER A 112 -0.59 -14.17 -16.92
CA SER A 112 -1.11 -13.21 -17.90
C SER A 112 -0.68 -13.58 -19.31
N PHE A 113 -1.60 -13.40 -20.26
CA PHE A 113 -1.34 -13.55 -21.69
C PHE A 113 -1.09 -12.20 -22.41
N GLU A 114 -1.11 -11.09 -21.68
CA GLU A 114 -0.73 -9.77 -22.20
C GLU A 114 0.79 -9.66 -22.48
N MET A 115 1.18 -8.73 -23.36
CA MET A 115 2.59 -8.48 -23.72
C MET A 115 3.05 -7.07 -23.30
N PRO A 116 4.17 -6.93 -22.56
CA PRO A 116 4.99 -8.01 -21.98
C PRO A 116 4.23 -8.75 -20.87
N PRO A 117 4.50 -10.06 -20.70
CA PRO A 117 3.79 -10.87 -19.71
C PRO A 117 4.19 -10.47 -18.30
N ALA A 118 3.20 -10.16 -17.47
CA ALA A 118 3.36 -9.97 -16.04
C ALA A 118 2.18 -10.64 -15.32
N PRO A 119 2.44 -11.62 -14.44
CA PRO A 119 1.39 -12.36 -13.76
C PRO A 119 0.53 -11.45 -12.89
N TYR A 120 -0.71 -11.86 -12.71
CA TYR A 120 -1.59 -11.26 -11.72
C TYR A 120 -1.38 -11.96 -10.38
N ILE A 121 -1.09 -11.19 -9.35
CA ILE A 121 -0.95 -11.66 -7.97
C ILE A 121 -2.13 -11.12 -7.17
N THR A 122 -2.78 -12.02 -6.44
CA THR A 122 -3.74 -11.69 -5.40
C THR A 122 -3.16 -12.13 -4.07
N VAL A 123 -2.92 -11.18 -3.17
CA VAL A 123 -2.52 -11.47 -1.79
C VAL A 123 -3.68 -11.17 -0.84
N PRO A 124 -3.92 -12.04 0.16
CA PRO A 124 -4.85 -11.71 1.22
C PRO A 124 -4.29 -10.58 2.10
N MET A 125 -5.16 -9.96 2.87
CA MET A 125 -4.79 -8.99 3.89
C MET A 125 -5.17 -9.55 5.27
N PRO A 126 -4.47 -9.19 6.36
CA PRO A 126 -4.85 -9.60 7.71
C PRO A 126 -6.29 -9.16 8.01
N THR A 127 -7.08 -10.02 8.66
CA THR A 127 -8.54 -9.86 8.75
C THR A 127 -8.97 -8.50 9.31
N ASN A 128 -8.33 -8.06 10.40
CA ASN A 128 -8.64 -6.79 11.08
C ASN A 128 -7.95 -5.56 10.47
N PHE A 129 -7.07 -5.78 9.48
CA PHE A 129 -6.25 -4.74 8.84
C PHE A 129 -6.42 -4.75 7.31
N SER A 130 -7.56 -5.25 6.84
CA SER A 130 -7.91 -5.32 5.42
C SER A 130 -8.27 -3.94 4.86
N VAL A 131 -7.23 -3.14 4.66
CA VAL A 131 -7.33 -1.77 4.15
C VAL A 131 -6.89 -1.73 2.69
N PRO A 132 -7.75 -1.38 1.72
CA PRO A 132 -7.42 -1.46 0.31
C PRO A 132 -6.15 -0.69 -0.07
N ILE A 133 -5.99 0.54 0.44
CA ILE A 133 -4.89 1.44 0.10
C ILE A 133 -3.53 1.05 0.70
N ASN A 134 -3.47 -0.02 1.51
CA ASN A 134 -2.21 -0.51 2.07
C ASN A 134 -1.41 -1.28 1.00
N PHE A 135 -1.08 -0.59 -0.10
CA PHE A 135 -0.23 -1.09 -1.17
C PHE A 135 1.15 -1.52 -0.69
N PRO A 136 1.80 -0.85 0.28
CA PRO A 136 3.09 -1.32 0.78
C PRO A 136 3.00 -2.74 1.35
N LEU A 137 1.98 -3.04 2.17
CA LEU A 137 1.80 -4.40 2.66
C LEU A 137 1.58 -5.37 1.50
N LYS A 138 0.67 -5.04 0.57
CA LYS A 138 0.40 -5.89 -0.60
C LYS A 138 1.66 -6.19 -1.41
N LEU A 139 2.52 -5.19 -1.60
CA LEU A 139 3.79 -5.32 -2.33
C LEU A 139 4.78 -6.21 -1.59
N VAL A 140 4.96 -6.00 -0.29
CA VAL A 140 5.87 -6.82 0.52
C VAL A 140 5.41 -8.28 0.53
N LEU A 141 4.11 -8.52 0.68
CA LEU A 141 3.54 -9.87 0.62
C LEU A 141 3.73 -10.52 -0.75
N ALA A 142 3.48 -9.79 -1.84
CA ALA A 142 3.66 -10.30 -3.19
C ALA A 142 5.14 -10.59 -3.51
N GLN A 143 6.06 -9.72 -3.07
CA GLN A 143 7.49 -9.95 -3.24
C GLN A 143 7.97 -11.16 -2.44
N LEU A 144 7.48 -11.35 -1.21
CA LEU A 144 7.81 -12.55 -0.42
C LEU A 144 7.35 -13.83 -1.13
N LEU A 145 6.17 -13.81 -1.75
CA LEU A 145 5.67 -14.94 -2.56
C LEU A 145 6.57 -15.22 -3.76
N LEU A 146 6.99 -14.19 -4.49
CA LEU A 146 7.89 -14.34 -5.64
C LEU A 146 9.28 -14.83 -5.22
N GLN A 147 9.84 -14.28 -4.13
CA GLN A 147 11.11 -14.76 -3.57
C GLN A 147 11.02 -16.23 -3.17
N ALA A 148 9.90 -16.69 -2.62
CA ALA A 148 9.73 -18.10 -2.28
C ALA A 148 9.58 -19.01 -3.50
N LEU A 149 8.97 -18.52 -4.59
CA LEU A 149 8.91 -19.24 -5.86
C LEU A 149 10.28 -19.38 -6.53
N ASP A 150 11.14 -18.37 -6.37
CA ASP A 150 12.52 -18.37 -6.86
C ASP A 150 13.49 -19.08 -5.90
N ASP A 151 12.98 -19.83 -4.91
CA ASP A 151 13.74 -20.51 -3.86
C ASP A 151 14.67 -19.58 -3.02
N ASN A 152 14.45 -18.26 -3.07
CA ASN A 152 15.18 -17.25 -2.29
C ASN A 152 14.59 -17.04 -0.88
N ALA A 153 13.36 -17.49 -0.64
CA ALA A 153 12.73 -17.53 0.67
C ALA A 153 12.14 -18.94 0.93
N ALA A 154 12.33 -19.46 2.14
CA ALA A 154 11.75 -20.75 2.52
C ALA A 154 10.24 -20.63 2.77
N TYR A 155 9.46 -21.59 2.25
CA TYR A 155 8.09 -21.83 2.68
C TYR A 155 8.03 -22.32 4.13
N ASP A 156 6.84 -22.27 4.73
CA ASP A 156 6.55 -22.84 6.06
C ASP A 156 7.40 -22.22 7.19
N ARG A 157 7.81 -20.97 6.99
CA ARG A 157 8.58 -20.17 7.94
C ARG A 157 7.91 -18.83 8.19
N TRP A 158 7.97 -18.36 9.42
CA TRP A 158 7.55 -17.01 9.81
C TRP A 158 8.60 -15.96 9.43
N TYR A 159 8.16 -14.92 8.73
CA TYR A 159 8.93 -13.74 8.33
C TYR A 159 8.34 -12.50 8.98
N PHE A 160 9.17 -11.67 9.59
CA PHE A 160 8.74 -10.37 10.06
C PHE A 160 8.65 -9.39 8.88
N VAL A 161 7.51 -8.75 8.70
CA VAL A 161 7.31 -7.76 7.63
C VAL A 161 6.58 -6.53 8.17
N THR A 162 6.74 -5.41 7.48
CA THR A 162 6.10 -4.14 7.84
C THR A 162 5.51 -3.47 6.61
N SER A 163 4.37 -2.80 6.79
CA SER A 163 3.78 -1.89 5.80
C SER A 163 4.25 -0.45 5.97
N LEU A 164 5.13 -0.19 6.94
CA LEU A 164 5.74 1.11 7.17
C LEU A 164 6.84 1.34 6.13
N VAL A 165 6.80 2.48 5.46
CA VAL A 165 7.70 2.76 4.34
C VAL A 165 8.57 3.95 4.67
N GLU A 166 9.88 3.82 4.54
CA GLU A 166 10.79 4.96 4.63
C GLU A 166 10.40 6.02 3.60
N ARG A 167 10.47 7.29 3.99
CA ARG A 167 10.13 8.45 3.15
C ARG A 167 10.73 8.38 1.74
N GLY A 168 12.00 7.97 1.64
CA GLY A 168 12.71 7.87 0.36
C GLY A 168 12.19 6.75 -0.56
N ASP A 169 11.51 5.75 0.00
CA ASP A 169 11.03 4.57 -0.71
C ASP A 169 9.54 4.65 -1.09
N VAL A 170 8.81 5.65 -0.60
CA VAL A 170 7.40 5.88 -0.97
C VAL A 170 7.17 5.89 -2.49
N PRO A 171 8.01 6.55 -3.32
CA PRO A 171 7.84 6.49 -4.77
C PRO A 171 8.02 5.10 -5.39
N LYS A 172 8.78 4.20 -4.73
CA LYS A 172 9.01 2.83 -5.20
C LYS A 172 7.78 1.96 -4.95
N VAL A 173 7.15 2.09 -3.79
CA VAL A 173 5.94 1.33 -3.42
C VAL A 173 4.65 1.89 -4.03
N LEU A 174 4.69 3.08 -4.60
CA LEU A 174 3.61 3.69 -5.37
C LEU A 174 4.11 4.06 -6.78
N PRO A 175 4.50 3.07 -7.61
CA PRO A 175 4.94 3.33 -8.97
C PRO A 175 3.73 3.70 -9.86
N THR A 176 3.99 4.45 -10.92
CA THR A 176 3.01 4.69 -11.99
C THR A 176 2.90 3.53 -12.97
N ASP A 177 3.81 2.56 -12.89
CA ASP A 177 3.73 1.28 -13.62
C ASP A 177 4.30 0.15 -12.76
N ILE A 178 3.44 -0.53 -12.00
CA ILE A 178 3.83 -1.68 -11.16
C ILE A 178 4.40 -2.84 -11.98
N ARG A 179 3.91 -3.04 -13.22
CA ARG A 179 4.37 -4.11 -14.10
C ARG A 179 5.83 -3.91 -14.44
N THR A 180 6.20 -2.70 -14.86
CA THR A 180 7.60 -2.41 -15.21
C THR A 180 8.49 -2.37 -13.97
N ALA A 181 7.98 -1.87 -12.84
CA ALA A 181 8.76 -1.76 -11.60
C ALA A 181 9.06 -3.11 -10.93
N TYR A 182 8.12 -4.06 -10.98
CA TYR A 182 8.18 -5.29 -10.19
C TYR A 182 7.96 -6.59 -10.98
N GLY A 183 7.62 -6.52 -12.27
CA GLY A 183 7.40 -7.69 -13.10
C GLY A 183 6.07 -8.42 -12.85
N PHE A 184 5.18 -7.88 -12.01
CA PHE A 184 3.84 -8.43 -11.73
C PHE A 184 2.80 -7.32 -11.60
N ARG A 185 1.52 -7.70 -11.48
CA ARG A 185 0.40 -6.79 -11.22
C ARG A 185 -0.49 -7.32 -10.12
N PHE A 186 -1.23 -6.44 -9.46
CA PHE A 186 -2.32 -6.85 -8.60
C PHE A 186 -3.60 -7.05 -9.39
N LYS A 187 -4.35 -8.13 -9.10
CA LYS A 187 -5.67 -8.33 -9.71
C LYS A 187 -6.63 -7.22 -9.26
N ASN A 188 -7.48 -6.76 -10.18
CA ASN A 188 -8.47 -5.69 -9.95
C ASN A 188 -7.88 -4.36 -9.44
N THR A 189 -6.60 -4.12 -9.68
CA THR A 189 -5.91 -2.88 -9.31
C THR A 189 -5.28 -2.28 -10.55
N PRO A 190 -5.42 -0.96 -10.80
CA PRO A 190 -4.72 -0.29 -11.89
C PRO A 190 -3.20 -0.50 -11.85
N THR A 191 -2.57 -0.55 -13.02
CA THR A 191 -1.11 -0.63 -13.15
C THR A 191 -0.40 0.58 -12.53
N ASP A 192 -1.05 1.75 -12.58
CA ASP A 192 -0.62 2.96 -11.90
C ASP A 192 -1.15 2.95 -10.45
N LEU A 193 -0.27 2.66 -9.48
CA LEU A 193 -0.66 2.60 -8.08
C LEU A 193 -0.92 3.98 -7.46
N ARG A 194 -0.41 5.06 -8.07
CA ARG A 194 -0.73 6.43 -7.62
C ARG A 194 -2.15 6.81 -8.02
N ALA A 195 -2.57 6.42 -9.23
CA ALA A 195 -3.96 6.54 -9.65
C ALA A 195 -4.87 5.68 -8.77
N ALA A 196 -4.50 4.42 -8.53
CA ALA A 196 -5.26 3.51 -7.66
C ALA A 196 -5.40 4.06 -6.23
N LEU A 197 -4.32 4.64 -5.67
CA LEU A 197 -4.35 5.33 -4.38
C LEU A 197 -5.37 6.47 -4.37
N CYS A 198 -5.42 7.30 -5.40
CA CYS A 198 -6.41 8.37 -5.49
C CYS A 198 -7.85 7.81 -5.56
N ASP A 199 -8.07 6.81 -6.41
CA ASP A 199 -9.39 6.25 -6.67
C ASP A 199 -10.01 5.56 -5.45
N TRP A 200 -9.20 4.84 -4.67
CA TRP A 200 -9.64 4.15 -3.46
C TRP A 200 -9.85 5.07 -2.26
N GLN A 201 -9.46 6.33 -2.38
CA GLN A 201 -9.73 7.37 -1.37
C GLN A 201 -10.93 8.25 -1.74
N GLY A 202 -11.59 7.98 -2.88
CA GLY A 202 -12.74 8.75 -3.36
C GLY A 202 -12.36 10.01 -4.15
N LEU A 203 -11.12 10.11 -4.63
CA LEU A 203 -10.60 11.23 -5.43
C LEU A 203 -10.69 10.97 -6.94
N ARG A 204 -11.72 10.25 -7.38
CA ARG A 204 -12.00 10.00 -8.80
C ARG A 204 -12.43 11.29 -9.48
N VAL A 205 -11.93 11.52 -10.69
CA VAL A 205 -12.25 12.66 -11.56
C VAL A 205 -13.01 12.14 -12.77
#